data_AF-A0A2M7MEF7-F1
#
_entry.id   AF-A0A2M7MEF7-F1
#
_cell.length_a   1.000
_cell.length_b   1.000
_cell.length_c   1.000
_cell.angle_alpha   90.00
_cell.angle_beta   90.00
_cell.angle_gamma   90.00
#
_symmetry.space_group_name_H-M   'P 1'
#
loop_
_entity.id
_entity.type
_entity.pdbx_description
1 polymer ?
#
loop_
_entity_poly.entity_id
_entity_poly.type
_entity_poly.pdbx_seq_one_letter_code
_entity_poly.pdbx_strand_id
1 'polypeptide(L)'
;PDQGKTGQPLPATGGDQGLKDLSNLSNESNLSNESNQPNLSQIFPVETPDFKLQYSYKLKKIVVEKKTSQAEEQFINWAKQNQLTPLVNNADLTLIVDQGKNPDDFNPVIEFLNIFMNMGQGSGQSLSPTPTIQPQGPTSSVQHPSSTSFTYYAQCGDQGSLPLPDGGTLCSAGCGPTTVAMISSSYVDKKYDPKVIVNLYQSNDYLLGNDGSRYSDAHELLKSLGLKTTDYLVFDSEKAETIVPELRKYLASGWTFFTLASFCSGGCGHYFWITDIDSKGNIIAYDPAYGRYQIPYNENSRYPYPLYRLAFGVKK
;
A
#
# COMPACT_ATOMS: atom_id res chain seq x y z
N PRO A 1 57.67 -31.48 14.07
CA PRO A 1 57.02 -32.76 14.44
C PRO A 1 55.68 -32.46 15.09
N ASP A 2 54.66 -32.57 14.25
CA ASP A 2 53.30 -32.12 14.43
C ASP A 2 52.45 -33.27 15.01
N GLN A 3 51.69 -33.03 16.08
CA GLN A 3 50.57 -33.88 16.47
C GLN A 3 49.41 -33.03 16.96
N GLY A 4 48.33 -33.09 16.18
CA GLY A 4 47.11 -32.33 16.36
C GLY A 4 46.27 -32.75 17.57
N LYS A 5 45.46 -31.80 18.03
CA LYS A 5 44.29 -32.05 18.87
C LYS A 5 43.08 -31.35 18.25
N THR A 6 42.06 -32.17 18.06
CA THR A 6 40.71 -31.87 17.58
C THR A 6 39.97 -30.94 18.54
N GLY A 7 39.40 -29.85 18.03
CA GLY A 7 38.50 -28.97 18.77
C GLY A 7 37.06 -29.49 18.77
N GLN A 8 36.46 -29.57 19.96
CA GLN A 8 35.01 -29.60 20.17
C GLN A 8 34.52 -28.17 20.49
N PRO A 9 33.31 -27.77 20.05
CA PRO A 9 32.76 -26.45 20.35
C PRO A 9 32.18 -26.36 21.77
N LEU A 10 32.40 -25.19 22.39
CA LEU A 10 31.83 -24.78 23.67
C LEU A 10 30.32 -24.51 23.55
N PRO A 11 29.52 -24.82 24.59
CA PRO A 11 28.09 -24.48 24.62
C PRO A 11 27.88 -22.98 24.87
N ALA A 12 26.98 -22.38 24.08
CA ALA A 12 26.49 -21.02 24.29
C ALA A 12 25.59 -20.97 25.53
N THR A 13 25.92 -20.10 26.48
CA THR A 13 25.08 -19.76 27.63
C THR A 13 24.27 -18.51 27.28
N GLY A 14 23.00 -18.71 26.91
CA GLY A 14 22.00 -17.64 26.79
C GLY A 14 21.09 -17.67 28.02
N GLY A 15 21.21 -16.68 28.88
CA GLY A 15 20.51 -16.59 30.16
C GLY A 15 19.05 -16.20 30.04
N ASP A 16 18.21 -16.95 30.73
CA ASP A 16 16.77 -16.80 30.92
C ASP A 16 16.47 -15.81 32.09
N GLN A 17 16.68 -14.51 31.86
CA GLN A 17 16.43 -13.47 32.88
C GLN A 17 15.34 -12.45 32.52
N GLY A 18 14.49 -12.74 31.54
CA GLY A 18 13.43 -11.79 31.13
C GLY A 18 12.06 -11.95 31.83
N LEU A 19 11.81 -13.03 32.57
CA LEU A 19 10.44 -13.46 32.91
C LEU A 19 9.96 -13.15 34.34
N LYS A 20 10.73 -12.43 35.17
CA LYS A 20 10.43 -12.31 36.61
C LYS A 20 9.73 -11.04 37.11
N ASP A 21 9.50 -10.02 36.28
CA ASP A 21 8.96 -8.73 36.77
C ASP A 21 7.56 -8.35 36.27
N LEU A 22 6.81 -9.26 35.65
CA LEU A 22 5.43 -8.99 35.20
C LEU A 22 4.35 -9.22 36.28
N SER A 23 4.70 -9.81 37.43
CA SER A 23 3.76 -10.06 38.54
C SER A 23 3.38 -8.81 39.34
N ASN A 24 4.02 -7.67 39.09
CA ASN A 24 3.70 -6.40 39.77
C ASN A 24 2.61 -5.57 39.08
N LEU A 25 2.15 -5.96 37.88
CA LEU A 25 1.03 -5.30 37.19
C LEU A 25 -0.35 -5.81 37.65
N SER A 26 -0.41 -6.93 38.38
CA SER A 26 -1.66 -7.59 38.76
C SER A 26 -2.18 -7.24 40.16
N ASN A 27 -1.48 -6.38 40.93
CA ASN A 27 -1.85 -6.04 42.30
C ASN A 27 -2.01 -4.53 42.54
N GLU A 28 -2.94 -3.87 41.84
CA GLU A 28 -3.66 -2.72 42.40
C GLU A 28 -5.14 -2.78 42.01
N SER A 29 -5.92 -3.37 42.90
CA SER A 29 -7.37 -3.38 42.88
C SER A 29 -7.91 -1.99 43.20
N ASN A 30 -8.19 -1.18 42.17
CA ASN A 30 -9.12 -0.03 42.22
C ASN A 30 -9.42 0.47 40.79
N LEU A 31 -10.18 -0.31 40.01
CA LEU A 31 -10.50 0.03 38.62
C LEU A 31 -11.98 -0.22 38.32
N SER A 32 -12.84 0.52 39.02
CA SER A 32 -14.23 0.78 38.63
C SER A 32 -14.42 2.28 38.45
N ASN A 33 -13.84 2.83 37.38
CA ASN A 33 -14.16 4.14 36.79
C ASN A 33 -13.73 4.11 35.31
N GLU A 34 -14.45 4.82 34.45
CA GLU A 34 -14.47 4.75 32.97
C GLU A 34 -13.16 5.12 32.22
N SER A 35 -11.97 4.88 32.79
CA SER A 35 -10.70 5.08 32.08
C SER A 35 -9.67 3.97 32.33
N ASN A 36 -10.10 2.71 32.37
CA ASN A 36 -9.25 1.52 32.51
C ASN A 36 -8.48 1.20 31.22
N GLN A 37 -7.77 2.17 30.62
CA GLN A 37 -6.80 1.85 29.58
C GLN A 37 -5.47 1.45 30.25
N PRO A 38 -4.91 0.27 29.91
CA PRO A 38 -3.59 -0.11 30.41
C PRO A 38 -2.56 0.95 30.01
N ASN A 39 -1.66 1.30 30.93
CA ASN A 39 -0.60 2.27 30.63
C ASN A 39 0.41 1.62 29.67
N LEU A 40 0.16 1.80 28.36
CA LEU A 40 0.90 1.12 27.29
C LEU A 40 2.41 1.40 27.30
N SER A 41 2.83 2.57 27.81
CA SER A 41 4.24 2.95 27.89
C SER A 41 5.05 2.17 28.93
N GLN A 42 4.37 1.44 29.83
CA GLN A 42 5.01 0.61 30.86
C GLN A 42 5.20 -0.84 30.42
N ILE A 43 4.72 -1.22 29.23
CA ILE A 43 4.92 -2.56 28.69
C ILE A 43 6.37 -2.65 28.18
N PHE A 44 7.18 -3.45 28.88
CA PHE A 44 8.55 -3.74 28.46
C PHE A 44 8.56 -4.46 27.11
N PRO A 45 9.58 -4.23 26.26
CA PRO A 45 9.74 -4.99 25.05
C PRO A 45 9.76 -6.49 25.34
N VAL A 46 8.97 -7.26 24.60
CA VAL A 46 8.93 -8.72 24.70
C VAL A 46 9.41 -9.29 23.38
N GLU A 47 10.34 -10.23 23.44
CA GLU A 47 10.83 -10.91 22.24
C GLU A 47 10.75 -12.41 22.44
N THR A 48 9.99 -13.07 21.57
CA THR A 48 9.85 -14.51 21.51
C THR A 48 10.41 -15.03 20.18
N PRO A 49 10.49 -16.36 19.98
CA PRO A 49 10.79 -16.93 18.67
C PRO A 49 9.76 -16.53 17.60
N ASP A 50 8.50 -16.34 17.98
CA ASP A 50 7.39 -16.14 17.05
C ASP A 50 7.04 -14.68 16.80
N PHE A 51 7.26 -13.79 17.77
CA PHE A 51 6.93 -12.37 17.64
C PHE A 51 7.84 -11.48 18.47
N LYS A 52 7.85 -10.19 18.14
CA LYS A 52 8.47 -9.13 18.94
C LYS A 52 7.42 -8.06 19.24
N LEU A 53 7.31 -7.66 20.50
CA LEU A 53 6.37 -6.66 20.99
C LEU A 53 7.15 -5.45 21.50
N GLN A 54 6.76 -4.26 21.07
CA GLN A 54 7.34 -2.99 21.54
C GLN A 54 6.33 -1.84 21.48
N TYR A 55 6.45 -0.85 22.36
CA TYR A 55 5.63 0.36 22.27
C TYR A 55 6.21 1.35 21.26
N SER A 56 5.39 1.83 20.32
CA SER A 56 5.75 2.93 19.41
C SER A 56 5.24 4.25 19.96
N TYR A 57 6.15 5.14 20.37
CA TYR A 57 5.81 6.49 20.81
C TYR A 57 5.21 7.36 19.69
N LYS A 58 5.60 7.11 18.44
CA LYS A 58 5.08 7.83 17.27
C LYS A 58 3.62 7.48 17.01
N LEU A 59 3.29 6.18 17.03
CA LEU A 59 1.93 5.69 16.78
C LEU A 59 1.05 5.71 18.03
N LYS A 60 1.67 5.80 19.21
CA LYS A 60 1.02 5.60 20.52
C LYS A 60 0.33 4.23 20.64
N LYS A 61 0.89 3.20 19.99
CA LYS A 61 0.38 1.83 19.95
C LYS A 61 1.46 0.81 20.35
N ILE A 62 1.02 -0.36 20.78
CA ILE A 62 1.85 -1.56 20.87
C ILE A 62 2.02 -2.14 19.46
N VAL A 63 3.26 -2.33 19.03
CA VAL A 63 3.60 -2.96 17.75
C VAL A 63 4.03 -4.40 18.02
N VAL A 64 3.40 -5.33 17.34
CA VAL A 64 3.70 -6.76 17.32
C VAL A 64 4.26 -7.12 15.94
N GLU A 65 5.57 -7.28 15.85
CA GLU A 65 6.25 -7.75 14.65
C GLU A 65 6.24 -9.28 14.59
N LYS A 66 5.64 -9.82 13.53
CA LYS A 66 5.55 -11.26 13.27
C LYS A 66 6.90 -11.79 12.79
N LYS A 67 7.46 -12.82 13.43
CA LYS A 67 8.66 -13.54 12.97
C LYS A 67 8.34 -14.86 12.30
N THR A 68 7.18 -15.45 12.62
CA THR A 68 6.72 -16.73 12.08
C THR A 68 5.25 -16.63 11.64
N SER A 69 4.76 -17.64 10.93
CA SER A 69 3.33 -17.75 10.58
C SER A 69 2.42 -17.99 11.80
N GLN A 70 2.99 -18.38 12.95
CA GLN A 70 2.26 -18.62 14.19
C GLN A 70 2.25 -17.40 15.13
N ALA A 71 2.93 -16.31 14.75
CA ALA A 71 3.14 -15.12 15.56
C ALA A 71 1.86 -14.56 16.21
N GLU A 72 0.77 -14.47 15.45
CA GLU A 72 -0.49 -13.89 15.91
C GLU A 72 -1.17 -14.78 16.97
N GLU A 73 -1.23 -16.10 16.74
CA GLU A 73 -1.76 -17.05 17.72
C GLU A 73 -0.93 -17.05 19.01
N GLN A 74 0.41 -17.02 18.88
CA GLN A 74 1.31 -16.98 20.01
C GLN A 74 1.21 -15.66 20.79
N PHE A 75 1.05 -14.53 20.11
CA PHE A 75 0.78 -13.24 20.75
C PHE A 75 -0.53 -13.26 21.53
N ILE A 76 -1.61 -13.80 20.96
CA ILE A 76 -2.91 -13.92 21.63
C ILE A 76 -2.80 -14.77 22.89
N ASN A 77 -2.11 -15.92 22.82
CA ASN A 77 -1.91 -16.81 23.96
C ASN A 77 -1.08 -16.14 25.05
N TRP A 78 0.00 -15.48 24.68
CA TRP A 78 0.83 -14.70 25.60
C TRP A 78 0.02 -13.59 26.29
N ALA A 79 -0.77 -12.82 25.54
CA ALA A 79 -1.58 -11.73 26.09
C ALA A 79 -2.63 -12.26 27.07
N LYS A 80 -3.27 -13.40 26.79
CA LYS A 80 -4.23 -14.05 27.71
C LYS A 80 -3.56 -14.52 29.00
N GLN A 81 -2.39 -15.16 28.89
CA GLN A 81 -1.63 -15.64 30.07
C GLN A 81 -1.20 -14.49 30.98
N ASN A 82 -0.93 -13.31 30.42
CA ASN A 82 -0.52 -12.12 31.17
C ASN A 82 -1.69 -11.18 31.52
N GLN A 83 -2.94 -11.61 31.31
CA GLN A 83 -4.15 -10.80 31.58
C GLN A 83 -4.19 -9.47 30.79
N LEU A 84 -3.52 -9.42 29.64
CA LEU A 84 -3.48 -8.28 28.70
C LEU A 84 -4.48 -8.45 27.56
N THR A 85 -5.64 -9.02 27.84
CA THR A 85 -6.71 -9.23 26.83
C THR A 85 -7.16 -7.95 26.12
N PRO A 86 -7.09 -6.72 26.69
CA PRO A 86 -7.37 -5.50 25.94
C PRO A 86 -6.45 -5.28 24.73
N LEU A 87 -5.21 -5.77 24.76
CA LEU A 87 -4.29 -5.65 23.63
C LEU A 87 -4.71 -6.51 22.43
N VAL A 88 -5.40 -7.63 22.69
CA VAL A 88 -5.90 -8.51 21.64
C VAL A 88 -7.22 -7.99 21.07
N ASN A 89 -8.07 -7.46 21.93
CA ASN A 89 -9.45 -7.12 21.57
C ASN A 89 -9.60 -5.67 21.09
N ASN A 90 -8.53 -4.87 21.09
CA ASN A 90 -8.58 -3.46 20.72
C ASN A 90 -7.52 -3.09 19.68
N ALA A 91 -7.97 -2.96 18.42
CA ALA A 91 -7.12 -2.55 17.28
C ALA A 91 -6.59 -1.11 17.40
N ASP A 92 -7.16 -0.28 18.28
CA ASP A 92 -6.63 1.05 18.56
C ASP A 92 -5.38 1.00 19.45
N LEU A 93 -5.20 -0.07 20.23
CA LEU A 93 -4.06 -0.23 21.13
C LEU A 93 -2.91 -1.03 20.51
N THR A 94 -3.21 -1.94 19.58
CA THR A 94 -2.24 -2.90 19.06
C THR A 94 -2.15 -2.88 17.54
N LEU A 95 -0.94 -3.11 17.04
CA LEU A 95 -0.58 -3.09 15.65
C LEU A 95 0.27 -4.29 15.27
N ILE A 96 -0.25 -5.19 14.44
CA ILE A 96 0.49 -6.38 14.01
C ILE A 96 1.12 -6.11 12.64
N VAL A 97 2.43 -6.34 12.49
CA VAL A 97 3.19 -6.08 11.25
C VAL A 97 4.04 -7.29 10.88
N ASP A 98 4.37 -7.46 9.60
CA ASP A 98 5.32 -8.50 9.16
C ASP A 98 6.77 -8.15 9.51
N GLN A 99 7.61 -9.17 9.66
CA GLN A 99 9.04 -9.01 9.94
C GLN A 99 9.71 -8.07 8.95
N GLY A 100 10.55 -7.17 9.47
CA GLY A 100 11.35 -6.25 8.65
C GLY A 100 10.58 -5.08 8.06
N LYS A 101 9.27 -4.93 8.33
CA LYS A 101 8.55 -3.68 8.07
C LYS A 101 8.85 -2.68 9.19
N ASN A 102 9.33 -1.49 8.83
CA ASN A 102 9.51 -0.43 9.81
C ASN A 102 8.13 0.00 10.34
N PRO A 103 7.86 -0.08 11.65
CA PRO A 103 6.58 0.33 12.20
C PRO A 103 6.26 1.81 11.95
N ASP A 104 7.26 2.64 11.69
CA ASP A 104 7.07 4.05 11.37
C ASP A 104 6.56 4.32 9.94
N ASP A 105 6.60 3.29 9.08
CA ASP A 105 6.07 3.29 7.71
C ASP A 105 4.65 2.67 7.64
N PHE A 106 4.04 2.40 8.80
CA PHE A 106 2.73 1.79 8.90
C PHE A 106 1.60 2.74 8.45
N ASN A 107 0.77 2.29 7.50
CA ASN A 107 -0.42 2.99 7.06
C ASN A 107 -1.68 2.29 7.61
N PRO A 108 -2.44 2.92 8.53
CA PRO A 108 -3.59 2.29 9.22
C PRO A 108 -4.74 1.88 8.32
N VAL A 109 -4.83 2.43 7.11
CA VAL A 109 -5.89 2.08 6.15
C VAL A 109 -5.61 0.73 5.47
N ILE A 110 -4.34 0.38 5.21
CA ILE A 110 -3.97 -0.86 4.52
C ILE A 110 -4.17 -2.09 5.42
N GLU A 111 -3.96 -1.95 6.71
CA GLU A 111 -3.96 -3.08 7.64
C GLU A 111 -5.34 -3.33 8.26
N PHE A 112 -6.19 -2.31 8.35
CA PHE A 112 -7.63 -2.50 8.61
C PHE A 112 -8.28 -3.40 7.53
N LEU A 113 -7.82 -3.32 6.29
CA LEU A 113 -8.32 -4.15 5.18
C LEU A 113 -7.80 -5.61 5.26
N ASN A 114 -6.55 -5.83 5.70
CA ASN A 114 -6.03 -7.18 5.94
C ASN A 114 -6.77 -7.92 7.07
N ILE A 115 -7.17 -7.19 8.11
CA ILE A 115 -7.96 -7.72 9.24
C ILE A 115 -9.37 -8.14 8.76
N PHE A 116 -10.02 -7.36 7.90
CA PHE A 116 -11.33 -7.69 7.34
C PHE A 116 -11.30 -8.87 6.36
N MET A 117 -10.21 -9.03 5.60
CA MET A 117 -10.04 -10.11 4.63
C MET A 117 -9.78 -11.46 5.32
N ASN A 118 -9.07 -11.48 6.45
CA ASN A 118 -8.81 -12.71 7.22
C ASN A 118 -9.98 -13.17 8.11
N MET A 119 -10.95 -12.30 8.39
CA MET A 119 -12.15 -12.64 9.17
C MET A 119 -13.29 -13.26 8.32
N GLY A 120 -13.12 -13.33 6.99
CA GLY A 120 -14.12 -13.86 6.05
C GLY A 120 -14.02 -15.36 5.72
N GLN A 121 -12.98 -16.07 6.17
CA GLN A 121 -12.82 -17.51 5.91
C GLN A 121 -13.38 -18.35 7.07
N GLY A 122 -14.71 -18.38 7.22
CA GLY A 122 -15.42 -19.23 8.17
C GLY A 122 -16.48 -20.10 7.50
N SER A 123 -16.18 -21.38 7.31
CA SER A 123 -17.06 -22.54 7.02
C SER A 123 -18.23 -22.33 6.05
N GLY A 124 -18.01 -22.68 4.78
CA GLY A 124 -19.06 -22.78 3.77
C GLY A 124 -19.98 -24.00 3.98
N GLN A 125 -21.28 -23.74 4.08
CA GLN A 125 -22.30 -24.65 3.56
C GLN A 125 -22.71 -24.15 2.17
N SER A 126 -22.49 -24.99 1.17
CA SER A 126 -22.82 -24.78 -0.23
C SER A 126 -24.32 -24.91 -0.45
N LEU A 127 -24.95 -23.85 -0.94
CA LEU A 127 -26.24 -23.90 -1.60
C LEU A 127 -26.12 -23.17 -2.94
N SER A 128 -26.11 -23.94 -4.02
CA SER A 128 -26.18 -23.44 -5.40
C SER A 128 -27.52 -22.74 -5.66
N PRO A 129 -27.53 -21.56 -6.32
CA PRO A 129 -28.76 -21.02 -6.88
C PRO A 129 -28.88 -21.30 -8.39
N THR A 130 -30.07 -21.78 -8.75
CA THR A 130 -30.62 -21.96 -10.10
C THR A 130 -30.69 -20.62 -10.86
N PRO A 131 -30.46 -20.59 -12.19
CA PRO A 131 -30.43 -19.34 -12.95
C PRO A 131 -31.85 -18.77 -13.13
N THR A 132 -32.05 -17.53 -12.68
CA THR A 132 -33.26 -16.74 -12.97
C THR A 132 -32.97 -15.84 -14.16
N ILE A 133 -33.78 -15.99 -15.22
CA ILE A 133 -33.74 -15.19 -16.44
C ILE A 133 -34.22 -13.77 -16.10
N GLN A 134 -33.37 -12.75 -16.29
CA GLN A 134 -33.76 -11.34 -16.21
C GLN A 134 -34.13 -10.79 -17.61
N PRO A 135 -35.17 -9.94 -17.73
CA PRO A 135 -35.54 -9.32 -19.00
C PRO A 135 -34.57 -8.20 -19.39
N GLN A 136 -34.23 -8.14 -20.67
CA GLN A 136 -33.46 -7.06 -21.30
C GLN A 136 -34.23 -5.73 -21.20
N GLY A 137 -33.71 -4.80 -20.39
CA GLY A 137 -34.07 -3.38 -20.45
C GLY A 137 -33.27 -2.64 -21.53
N PRO A 138 -33.81 -1.53 -22.08
CA PRO A 138 -33.17 -0.81 -23.18
C PRO A 138 -31.85 -0.18 -22.73
N THR A 139 -30.78 -0.52 -23.46
CA THR A 139 -29.44 0.05 -23.37
C THR A 139 -29.48 1.54 -23.66
N SER A 140 -29.51 2.36 -22.61
CA SER A 140 -29.17 3.77 -22.71
C SER A 140 -27.66 3.88 -22.86
N SER A 141 -27.19 4.11 -24.10
CA SER A 141 -25.82 4.48 -24.37
C SER A 141 -25.54 5.83 -23.70
N VAL A 142 -24.86 5.81 -22.56
CA VAL A 142 -24.27 7.02 -21.97
C VAL A 142 -23.20 7.47 -22.97
N GLN A 143 -23.53 8.51 -23.73
CA GLN A 143 -22.59 9.21 -24.60
C GLN A 143 -21.50 9.81 -23.71
N HIS A 144 -20.36 9.13 -23.63
CA HIS A 144 -19.16 9.72 -23.02
C HIS A 144 -18.80 10.98 -23.80
N PRO A 145 -18.64 12.14 -23.14
CA PRO A 145 -18.33 13.38 -23.83
C PRO A 145 -17.01 13.27 -24.59
N SER A 146 -17.06 13.80 -25.82
CA SER A 146 -15.98 13.83 -26.80
C SER A 146 -14.64 14.26 -26.19
N SER A 147 -13.59 13.52 -26.57
CA SER A 147 -12.22 13.56 -26.08
C SER A 147 -11.63 14.97 -26.04
N THR A 148 -11.56 15.57 -24.85
CA THR A 148 -10.48 16.52 -24.58
C THR A 148 -9.20 15.70 -24.53
N SER A 149 -8.30 15.90 -25.50
CA SER A 149 -6.98 15.24 -25.47
C SER A 149 -6.27 15.71 -24.21
N PHE A 150 -6.02 14.81 -23.28
CA PHE A 150 -5.20 15.12 -22.12
C PHE A 150 -3.76 15.42 -22.56
N THR A 151 -3.02 16.17 -21.74
CA THR A 151 -1.59 16.37 -21.97
C THR A 151 -0.87 15.05 -21.76
N TYR A 152 0.07 14.74 -22.65
CA TYR A 152 0.96 13.61 -22.50
C TYR A 152 2.40 14.07 -22.30
N TYR A 153 3.11 13.41 -21.39
CA TYR A 153 4.55 13.53 -21.21
C TYR A 153 5.14 12.12 -21.12
N ALA A 154 6.22 11.88 -21.87
CA ALA A 154 7.02 10.67 -21.71
C ALA A 154 8.11 10.91 -20.66
N GLN A 155 8.39 9.90 -19.83
CA GLN A 155 9.48 10.00 -18.85
C GLN A 155 10.86 9.91 -19.51
N CYS A 156 10.94 9.27 -20.68
CA CYS A 156 12.14 9.18 -21.51
C CYS A 156 11.91 9.93 -22.83
N GLY A 157 12.83 10.82 -23.19
CA GLY A 157 12.73 11.69 -24.37
C GLY A 157 13.43 13.02 -24.08
N ASP A 158 12.85 14.12 -24.55
CA ASP A 158 13.41 15.48 -24.43
C ASP A 158 13.75 15.87 -22.98
N GLN A 159 12.95 15.44 -22.00
CA GLN A 159 13.18 15.69 -20.58
C GLN A 159 13.79 14.48 -19.83
N GLY A 160 14.17 13.42 -20.53
CA GLY A 160 14.63 12.17 -19.90
C GLY A 160 15.93 12.27 -19.11
N SER A 161 16.74 13.31 -19.38
CA SER A 161 17.99 13.62 -18.66
C SER A 161 17.79 14.54 -17.45
N LEU A 162 16.56 14.99 -17.18
CA LEU A 162 16.24 15.79 -15.99
C LEU A 162 16.65 15.01 -14.72
N PRO A 163 17.55 15.54 -13.88
CA PRO A 163 17.98 14.86 -12.66
C PRO A 163 16.86 14.85 -11.62
N LEU A 164 16.82 13.77 -10.83
CA LEU A 164 15.94 13.66 -9.66
C LEU A 164 16.69 14.05 -8.37
N PRO A 165 16.01 14.57 -7.34
CA PRO A 165 16.64 15.07 -6.10
C PRO A 165 17.57 14.07 -5.42
N ASP A 166 17.14 12.82 -5.27
CA ASP A 166 17.89 11.77 -4.56
C ASP A 166 18.60 10.80 -5.53
N GLY A 167 18.96 11.31 -6.71
CA GLY A 167 19.71 10.59 -7.74
C GLY A 167 18.86 9.94 -8.82
N GLY A 168 19.50 9.60 -9.94
CA GLY A 168 18.83 9.09 -11.14
C GLY A 168 18.32 10.22 -12.04
N THR A 169 17.57 9.83 -13.08
CA THR A 169 16.94 10.79 -14.00
C THR A 169 15.47 10.48 -14.20
N LEU A 170 14.74 11.41 -14.80
CA LEU A 170 13.35 11.20 -15.19
C LEU A 170 13.18 9.93 -16.05
N CYS A 171 14.12 9.63 -16.95
CA CYS A 171 14.03 8.43 -17.76
C CYS A 171 14.19 7.14 -16.94
N SER A 172 15.12 7.11 -15.97
CA SER A 172 15.38 5.90 -15.18
C SER A 172 14.31 5.61 -14.12
N ALA A 173 13.74 6.64 -13.51
CA ALA A 173 12.89 6.48 -12.32
C ALA A 173 11.70 7.48 -12.23
N GLY A 174 11.44 8.26 -13.28
CA GLY A 174 10.49 9.37 -13.28
C GLY A 174 9.04 9.03 -13.59
N CYS A 175 8.60 7.77 -13.54
CA CYS A 175 7.22 7.39 -13.89
C CYS A 175 6.17 8.11 -13.01
N GLY A 176 6.44 8.24 -11.71
CA GLY A 176 5.58 8.94 -10.76
C GLY A 176 5.40 10.43 -11.06
N PRO A 177 6.46 11.26 -11.00
CA PRO A 177 6.34 12.70 -11.27
C PRO A 177 5.86 12.99 -12.70
N THR A 178 6.21 12.16 -13.68
CA THR A 178 5.68 12.34 -15.05
C THR A 178 4.17 12.10 -15.11
N THR A 179 3.67 11.09 -14.38
CA THR A 179 2.22 10.82 -14.28
C THR A 179 1.49 11.96 -13.58
N VAL A 180 2.04 12.49 -12.48
CA VAL A 180 1.50 13.69 -11.81
C VAL A 180 1.47 14.89 -12.77
N ALA A 181 2.51 15.10 -13.58
CA ALA A 181 2.57 16.18 -14.57
C ALA A 181 1.47 16.04 -15.64
N MET A 182 1.22 14.84 -16.15
CA MET A 182 0.14 14.60 -17.10
C MET A 182 -1.23 14.94 -16.51
N ILE A 183 -1.50 14.51 -15.27
CA ILE A 183 -2.77 14.79 -14.58
C ILE A 183 -2.93 16.29 -14.31
N SER A 184 -1.95 16.90 -13.66
CA SER A 184 -1.99 18.32 -13.24
C SER A 184 -2.03 19.28 -14.43
N SER A 185 -1.27 19.01 -15.50
CA SER A 185 -1.35 19.80 -16.73
C SER A 185 -2.66 19.65 -17.49
N SER A 186 -3.36 18.55 -17.29
CA SER A 186 -4.65 18.29 -17.92
C SER A 186 -5.82 18.92 -17.15
N TYR A 187 -5.78 18.89 -15.83
CA TYR A 187 -6.89 19.35 -14.99
C TYR A 187 -6.70 20.74 -14.39
N VAL A 188 -5.47 21.15 -14.11
CA VAL A 188 -5.16 22.40 -13.40
C VAL A 188 -4.66 23.46 -14.38
N ASP A 189 -3.45 23.30 -14.90
CA ASP A 189 -2.80 24.31 -15.76
C ASP A 189 -1.62 23.69 -16.54
N LYS A 190 -1.47 24.02 -17.82
CA LYS A 190 -0.41 23.50 -18.70
C LYS A 190 1.01 23.75 -18.20
N LYS A 191 1.22 24.70 -17.27
CA LYS A 191 2.53 24.98 -16.66
C LYS A 191 3.10 23.80 -15.85
N TYR A 192 2.28 22.85 -15.40
CA TYR A 192 2.75 21.70 -14.61
C TYR A 192 3.38 20.63 -15.52
N ASP A 193 4.54 20.94 -16.08
CA ASP A 193 5.37 19.99 -16.82
C ASP A 193 6.21 19.11 -15.85
N PRO A 194 6.89 18.06 -16.34
CA PRO A 194 7.69 17.18 -15.47
C PRO A 194 8.76 17.93 -14.66
N LYS A 195 9.39 18.96 -15.22
CA LYS A 195 10.38 19.78 -14.49
C LYS A 195 9.74 20.52 -13.31
N VAL A 196 8.59 21.13 -13.51
CA VAL A 196 7.85 21.80 -12.44
C VAL A 196 7.42 20.81 -11.36
N ILE A 197 6.93 19.63 -11.73
CA ILE A 197 6.55 18.61 -10.77
C ILE A 197 7.75 18.09 -9.97
N VAL A 198 8.89 17.79 -10.62
CA VAL A 198 10.12 17.37 -9.91
C VAL A 198 10.54 18.43 -8.88
N ASN A 199 10.50 19.72 -9.25
CA ASN A 199 10.79 20.81 -8.32
C ASN A 199 9.79 20.86 -7.16
N LEU A 200 8.51 20.57 -7.40
CA LEU A 200 7.49 20.51 -6.35
C LEU A 200 7.75 19.36 -5.38
N TYR A 201 8.09 18.16 -5.87
CA TYR A 201 8.51 17.04 -5.02
C TYR A 201 9.68 17.45 -4.11
N GLN A 202 10.72 18.05 -4.69
CA GLN A 202 11.87 18.53 -3.93
C GLN A 202 11.49 19.58 -2.88
N SER A 203 10.66 20.56 -3.25
CA SER A 203 10.27 21.64 -2.34
C SER A 203 9.38 21.21 -1.17
N ASN A 204 8.68 20.08 -1.32
CA ASN A 204 7.83 19.50 -0.29
C ASN A 204 8.52 18.38 0.51
N ASP A 205 9.84 18.18 0.32
CA ASP A 205 10.61 17.11 0.97
C ASP A 205 10.01 15.71 0.72
N TYR A 206 9.50 15.51 -0.50
CA TYR A 206 8.95 14.22 -0.94
C TYR A 206 10.03 13.32 -1.52
N LEU A 207 9.86 12.00 -1.34
CA LEU A 207 10.84 11.03 -1.80
C LEU A 207 10.82 10.97 -3.33
N LEU A 208 11.97 11.26 -3.95
CA LEU A 208 12.14 11.18 -5.39
C LEU A 208 13.62 10.95 -5.77
N GLY A 209 13.95 9.73 -6.18
CA GLY A 209 15.32 9.34 -6.52
C GLY A 209 15.40 8.12 -7.43
N ASN A 210 16.50 7.37 -7.29
CA ASN A 210 16.80 6.19 -8.12
C ASN A 210 15.71 5.10 -8.07
N ASP A 211 15.03 4.97 -6.92
CA ASP A 211 13.95 3.99 -6.72
C ASP A 211 12.57 4.55 -7.08
N GLY A 212 12.51 5.74 -7.67
CA GLY A 212 11.29 6.44 -8.05
C GLY A 212 10.72 7.30 -6.92
N SER A 213 9.39 7.37 -6.86
CA SER A 213 8.65 8.19 -5.90
C SER A 213 7.60 7.39 -5.15
N ARG A 214 7.09 7.95 -4.05
CA ARG A 214 5.96 7.35 -3.31
C ARG A 214 4.62 7.75 -3.93
N TYR A 215 3.67 6.82 -3.95
CA TYR A 215 2.30 7.09 -4.37
C TYR A 215 1.57 8.03 -3.38
N SER A 216 1.95 8.00 -2.10
CA SER A 216 1.43 8.92 -1.07
C SER A 216 1.77 10.37 -1.38
N ASP A 217 3.01 10.60 -1.85
CA ASP A 217 3.51 11.93 -2.16
C ASP A 217 2.82 12.47 -3.42
N ALA A 218 2.54 11.58 -4.40
CA ALA A 218 1.73 11.91 -5.56
C ALA A 218 0.29 12.30 -5.18
N HIS A 219 -0.32 11.55 -4.25
CA HIS A 219 -1.66 11.80 -3.75
C HIS A 219 -1.75 13.17 -3.08
N GLU A 220 -0.87 13.45 -2.11
CA GLU A 220 -0.84 14.73 -1.40
C GLU A 220 -0.50 15.90 -2.33
N LEU A 221 0.42 15.73 -3.27
CA LEU A 221 0.74 16.76 -4.25
C LEU A 221 -0.48 17.11 -5.10
N LEU A 222 -1.16 16.11 -5.69
CA LEU A 222 -2.35 16.35 -6.52
C LEU A 222 -3.46 17.03 -5.72
N LYS A 223 -3.65 16.65 -4.45
CA LYS A 223 -4.61 17.29 -3.53
C LYS A 223 -4.24 18.75 -3.25
N SER A 224 -2.95 19.04 -3.00
CA SER A 224 -2.45 20.41 -2.78
C SER A 224 -2.63 21.33 -3.98
N LEU A 225 -2.66 20.78 -5.20
CA LEU A 225 -2.94 21.49 -6.44
C LEU A 225 -4.43 21.74 -6.69
N GLY A 226 -5.30 21.38 -5.74
CA GLY A 226 -6.74 21.62 -5.77
C GLY A 226 -7.56 20.53 -6.46
N LEU A 227 -6.97 19.38 -6.76
CA LEU A 227 -7.72 18.23 -7.30
C LEU A 227 -8.38 17.44 -6.18
N LYS A 228 -9.53 16.84 -6.48
CA LYS A 228 -10.17 15.87 -5.60
C LYS A 228 -9.49 14.52 -5.78
N THR A 229 -9.29 13.83 -4.68
CA THR A 229 -8.76 12.46 -4.65
C THR A 229 -9.72 11.54 -3.91
N THR A 230 -9.77 10.26 -4.29
CA THR A 230 -10.42 9.23 -3.46
C THR A 230 -9.46 8.72 -2.39
N ASP A 231 -9.97 7.88 -1.50
CA ASP A 231 -9.14 6.93 -0.76
C ASP A 231 -8.46 5.94 -1.71
N TYR A 232 -7.46 5.23 -1.21
CA TYR A 232 -6.74 4.23 -1.99
C TYR A 232 -7.61 3.00 -2.26
N LEU A 233 -7.59 2.57 -3.52
CA LEU A 233 -8.03 1.24 -3.93
C LEU A 233 -6.80 0.34 -3.92
N VAL A 234 -6.81 -0.72 -3.11
CA VAL A 234 -5.69 -1.64 -2.95
C VAL A 234 -6.00 -2.94 -3.66
N PHE A 235 -5.08 -3.37 -4.50
CA PHE A 235 -5.21 -4.56 -5.35
C PHE A 235 -4.02 -5.46 -5.05
N ASP A 236 -4.21 -6.69 -4.60
CA ASP A 236 -3.10 -7.56 -4.19
C ASP A 236 -2.36 -8.17 -5.40
N SER A 237 -1.72 -7.32 -6.21
CA SER A 237 -1.10 -7.70 -7.48
C SER A 237 -2.08 -8.39 -8.45
N GLU A 238 -3.27 -7.80 -8.57
CA GLU A 238 -4.39 -8.36 -9.32
C GLU A 238 -4.28 -8.15 -10.82
N LYS A 239 -4.95 -9.01 -11.61
CA LYS A 239 -5.06 -8.82 -13.06
C LYS A 239 -6.10 -7.78 -13.43
N ALA A 240 -6.01 -7.28 -14.66
CA ALA A 240 -6.97 -6.35 -15.22
C ALA A 240 -8.43 -6.88 -15.11
N GLU A 241 -8.67 -8.16 -15.43
CA GLU A 241 -10.02 -8.74 -15.35
C GLU A 241 -10.64 -8.67 -13.94
N THR A 242 -9.82 -8.70 -12.87
CA THR A 242 -10.30 -8.63 -11.49
C THR A 242 -10.70 -7.20 -11.12
N ILE A 243 -9.91 -6.19 -11.51
CA ILE A 243 -10.10 -4.81 -11.03
C ILE A 243 -11.03 -3.97 -11.91
N VAL A 244 -11.19 -4.32 -13.19
CA VAL A 244 -11.99 -3.57 -14.17
C VAL A 244 -13.43 -3.30 -13.69
N PRO A 245 -14.16 -4.28 -13.13
CA PRO A 245 -15.53 -4.04 -12.65
C PRO A 245 -15.64 -2.94 -11.59
N GLU A 246 -14.63 -2.81 -10.73
CA GLU A 246 -14.59 -1.75 -9.72
C GLU A 246 -14.22 -0.40 -10.35
N LEU A 247 -13.12 -0.35 -11.09
CA LEU A 247 -12.65 0.90 -11.71
C LEU A 247 -13.71 1.53 -12.62
N ARG A 248 -14.51 0.73 -13.34
CA ARG A 248 -15.61 1.23 -14.18
C ARG A 248 -16.63 2.07 -13.42
N LYS A 249 -16.95 1.72 -12.17
CA LYS A 249 -17.94 2.46 -11.36
C LYS A 249 -17.47 3.90 -11.09
N TYR A 250 -16.18 4.04 -10.81
CA TYR A 250 -15.52 5.33 -10.60
C TYR A 250 -15.37 6.11 -11.90
N LEU A 251 -14.92 5.46 -12.98
CA LEU A 251 -14.81 6.08 -14.31
C LEU A 251 -16.15 6.62 -14.80
N ALA A 252 -17.24 5.87 -14.62
CA ALA A 252 -18.60 6.33 -14.93
C ALA A 252 -19.01 7.56 -14.11
N SER A 253 -18.40 7.76 -12.94
CA SER A 253 -18.60 8.94 -12.08
C SER A 253 -17.60 10.07 -12.39
N GLY A 254 -16.80 9.94 -13.45
CA GLY A 254 -15.84 10.93 -13.93
C GLY A 254 -14.51 10.95 -13.16
N TRP A 255 -14.17 9.88 -12.43
CA TRP A 255 -12.84 9.72 -11.84
C TRP A 255 -11.87 9.11 -12.85
N THR A 256 -10.62 9.54 -12.81
CA THR A 256 -9.50 8.88 -13.51
C THR A 256 -8.46 8.45 -12.48
N PHE A 257 -7.50 7.58 -12.77
CA PHE A 257 -6.69 6.97 -11.71
C PHE A 257 -5.19 7.18 -11.89
N PHE A 258 -4.54 7.70 -10.85
CA PHE A 258 -3.11 7.48 -10.67
C PHE A 258 -2.92 6.05 -10.14
N THR A 259 -2.17 5.22 -10.86
CA THR A 259 -2.11 3.78 -10.61
C THR A 259 -0.68 3.29 -10.48
N LEU A 260 -0.45 2.39 -9.53
CA LEU A 260 0.75 1.59 -9.37
C LEU A 260 0.47 0.15 -9.79
N ALA A 261 1.34 -0.41 -10.63
CA ALA A 261 1.33 -1.83 -10.94
C ALA A 261 2.75 -2.42 -11.03
N SER A 262 2.84 -3.74 -10.93
CA SER A 262 4.04 -4.51 -11.23
C SER A 262 4.06 -4.88 -12.71
N PHE A 263 5.22 -4.70 -13.36
CA PHE A 263 5.42 -5.05 -14.77
C PHE A 263 6.47 -6.15 -14.99
N CYS A 264 6.93 -6.79 -13.92
CA CYS A 264 7.83 -7.95 -13.97
C CYS A 264 7.62 -8.83 -12.72
N SER A 265 8.14 -10.06 -12.75
CA SER A 265 7.95 -11.05 -11.68
C SER A 265 8.63 -10.68 -10.36
N GLY A 266 9.63 -9.79 -10.40
CA GLY A 266 10.30 -9.22 -9.23
C GLY A 266 9.62 -7.98 -8.65
N GLY A 267 8.43 -7.59 -9.15
CA GLY A 267 7.70 -6.43 -8.63
C GLY A 267 8.18 -5.08 -9.16
N CYS A 268 8.66 -5.02 -10.41
CA CYS A 268 9.05 -3.77 -11.09
C CYS A 268 7.87 -2.79 -11.09
N GLY A 269 7.84 -1.90 -10.09
CA GLY A 269 6.77 -0.94 -9.89
C GLY A 269 6.80 0.15 -10.94
N HIS A 270 5.63 0.52 -11.44
CA HIS A 270 5.48 1.58 -12.43
C HIS A 270 4.18 2.35 -12.21
N TYR A 271 4.26 3.66 -12.37
CA TYR A 271 3.13 4.56 -12.27
C TYR A 271 2.64 5.01 -13.64
N PHE A 272 1.33 5.04 -13.81
CA PHE A 272 0.65 5.49 -15.02
C PHE A 272 -0.74 6.03 -14.68
N TRP A 273 -1.38 6.69 -15.66
CA TRP A 273 -2.68 7.32 -15.47
C TRP A 273 -3.77 6.63 -16.27
N ILE A 274 -4.66 5.90 -15.60
CA ILE A 274 -5.82 5.27 -16.26
C ILE A 274 -6.90 6.32 -16.50
N THR A 275 -7.32 6.45 -17.75
CA THR A 275 -8.34 7.43 -18.15
C THR A 275 -9.63 6.81 -18.62
N ASP A 276 -9.61 5.56 -19.10
CA ASP A 276 -10.80 4.86 -19.58
C ASP A 276 -10.64 3.33 -19.52
N ILE A 277 -11.74 2.61 -19.71
CA ILE A 277 -11.76 1.18 -19.96
C ILE A 277 -12.68 0.91 -21.15
N ASP A 278 -12.12 0.39 -22.24
CA ASP A 278 -12.87 0.18 -23.49
C ASP A 278 -13.98 -0.88 -23.34
N SER A 279 -14.83 -1.07 -24.36
CA SER A 279 -15.93 -2.04 -24.31
C SER A 279 -15.50 -3.51 -24.14
N LYS A 280 -14.22 -3.83 -24.36
CA LYS A 280 -13.64 -5.17 -24.21
C LYS A 280 -12.99 -5.39 -22.84
N GLY A 281 -12.96 -4.37 -21.99
CA GLY A 281 -12.29 -4.44 -20.68
C GLY A 281 -10.81 -4.13 -20.73
N ASN A 282 -10.30 -3.57 -21.84
CA ASN A 282 -8.93 -3.10 -21.89
C ASN A 282 -8.79 -1.80 -21.11
N ILE A 283 -7.77 -1.72 -20.26
CA ILE A 283 -7.43 -0.51 -19.51
C ILE A 283 -6.68 0.44 -20.44
N ILE A 284 -7.24 1.64 -20.58
CA ILE A 284 -6.77 2.69 -21.48
C ILE A 284 -6.11 3.78 -20.63
N ALA A 285 -4.81 4.01 -20.86
CA ALA A 285 -3.99 4.82 -19.99
C ALA A 285 -3.04 5.77 -20.73
N TYR A 286 -2.61 6.79 -19.99
CA TYR A 286 -1.48 7.65 -20.31
C TYR A 286 -0.28 7.12 -19.51
N ASP A 287 0.49 6.24 -20.15
CA ASP A 287 1.67 5.61 -19.56
C ASP A 287 2.95 6.36 -19.99
N PRO A 288 3.75 6.88 -19.04
CA PRO A 288 4.91 7.70 -19.37
C PRO A 288 6.10 6.91 -19.94
N ALA A 289 6.13 5.58 -19.81
CA ALA A 289 7.19 4.72 -20.34
C ALA A 289 6.71 3.90 -21.55
N TYR A 290 5.69 3.08 -21.36
CA TYR A 290 5.21 2.11 -22.35
C TYR A 290 4.29 2.76 -23.39
N GLY A 291 3.62 3.85 -23.04
CA GLY A 291 2.72 4.60 -23.94
C GLY A 291 3.42 5.58 -24.87
N ARG A 292 4.74 5.77 -24.78
CA ARG A 292 5.46 6.89 -25.45
C ARG A 292 5.32 6.98 -26.97
N TYR A 293 4.88 5.91 -27.62
CA TYR A 293 4.67 5.86 -29.08
C TYR A 293 3.20 5.66 -29.48
N GLN A 294 2.30 5.50 -28.52
CA GLN A 294 0.89 5.30 -28.77
C GLN A 294 0.07 5.75 -27.56
N ILE A 295 -0.63 6.87 -27.70
CA ILE A 295 -1.51 7.43 -26.67
C ILE A 295 -2.93 7.62 -27.22
N PRO A 296 -3.96 7.19 -26.48
CA PRO A 296 -3.86 6.45 -25.23
C PRO A 296 -3.39 5.01 -25.45
N TYR A 297 -2.72 4.45 -24.44
CA TYR A 297 -2.08 3.14 -24.46
C TYR A 297 -3.02 2.06 -23.88
N ASN A 298 -3.00 0.87 -24.46
CA ASN A 298 -3.71 -0.29 -23.91
C ASN A 298 -2.76 -1.09 -23.01
N GLU A 299 -2.97 -1.00 -21.69
CA GLU A 299 -2.14 -1.70 -20.70
C GLU A 299 -2.20 -3.22 -20.83
N ASN A 300 -3.36 -3.77 -21.22
CA ASN A 300 -3.55 -5.21 -21.37
C ASN A 300 -2.71 -5.81 -22.51
N SER A 301 -2.12 -4.98 -23.39
CA SER A 301 -1.25 -5.45 -24.47
C SER A 301 0.05 -6.10 -23.98
N ARG A 302 0.39 -5.96 -22.69
CA ARG A 302 1.64 -6.47 -22.08
C ARG A 302 1.46 -7.75 -21.27
N TYR A 303 0.41 -8.52 -21.53
CA TYR A 303 0.11 -9.77 -20.81
C TYR A 303 1.37 -10.64 -20.59
N PRO A 304 1.61 -11.16 -19.36
CA PRO A 304 0.69 -11.22 -18.22
C PRO A 304 0.69 -10.00 -17.29
N TYR A 305 1.36 -8.91 -17.67
CA TYR A 305 1.42 -7.66 -16.90
C TYR A 305 0.55 -6.57 -17.56
N PRO A 306 0.22 -5.46 -16.86
CA PRO A 306 0.49 -5.18 -15.44
C PRO A 306 -0.31 -6.04 -14.45
N LEU A 307 0.29 -6.27 -13.27
CA LEU A 307 -0.40 -6.72 -12.06
C LEU A 307 -0.63 -5.52 -11.14
N TYR A 308 -1.87 -5.11 -10.99
CA TYR A 308 -2.27 -3.88 -10.33
C TYR A 308 -2.12 -4.00 -8.82
N ARG A 309 -1.53 -2.97 -8.21
CA ARG A 309 -1.19 -2.94 -6.78
C ARG A 309 -2.03 -1.95 -6.00
N LEU A 310 -2.17 -0.75 -6.56
CA LEU A 310 -2.83 0.35 -5.90
C LEU A 310 -3.29 1.37 -6.93
N ALA A 311 -4.41 2.02 -6.67
CA ALA A 311 -4.82 3.21 -7.39
C ALA A 311 -5.49 4.21 -6.45
N PHE A 312 -5.55 5.47 -6.85
CA PHE A 312 -6.50 6.42 -6.28
C PHE A 312 -7.12 7.25 -7.40
N GLY A 313 -8.41 7.52 -7.26
CA GLY A 313 -9.16 8.35 -8.18
C GLY A 313 -8.72 9.80 -8.04
N VAL A 314 -8.65 10.50 -9.17
CA VAL A 314 -8.34 11.92 -9.30
C VAL A 314 -9.38 12.57 -10.21
N LYS A 315 -9.87 13.74 -9.80
CA LYS A 315 -10.90 14.50 -10.51
C LYS A 315 -10.76 16.00 -10.23
N LYS A 316 -11.20 16.83 -11.19
CA LYS A 316 -11.36 18.28 -11.01
C LYS A 316 -12.61 18.62 -10.20
#